data_AF-A0A087TWD6-F1
#
_entry.id   AF-A0A087TWD6-F1
#
_cell.length_a   1.000
_cell.length_b   1.000
_cell.length_c   1.000
_cell.angle_alpha   90.00
_cell.angle_beta   90.00
_cell.angle_gamma   90.00
#
_symmetry.space_group_name_H-M   'P 1'
#
loop_
_entity.id
_entity.type
_entity.pdbx_description
1 polymer ?
#
loop_
_entity_poly.entity_id
_entity_poly.type
_entity_poly.pdbx_seq_one_letter_code
_entity_poly.pdbx_strand_id
1 'polypeptide(L)'
;MEAHALTARLLENIEFPFLTLLASGGHCQIALVKSLEEFLLLGTSSHNSPGEVLDKVARRLKLQNLPECYEMSGGQAIEFMAKDGDPLAYSFPYSLTHHRDCNFSFSGFTSFATKTIETEEEEYDVPPDGVVPTAKDICASLLHGYALHMMHRIHRAFIFCETKNLLNSDKRSLVFSGGVACNTYIRIALKNMCAALNAEFYCPPPRLCTDNGIMIAWNGVEKLKAGVDICSNFKSIKPEPDCPLGTDLSEEVRKASIKVKMPKIDLQVEKEKVL
;
A
#
# COMPACT_ATOMS: atom_id res chain seq x y z
N MET A 1 -7.60 6.95 10.12
CA MET A 1 -6.56 7.02 9.06
C MET A 1 -5.43 7.98 9.43
N GLU A 2 -5.71 9.18 9.95
CA GLU A 2 -4.67 10.14 10.41
C GLU A 2 -3.60 9.51 11.31
N ALA A 3 -4.03 8.72 12.30
CA ALA A 3 -3.12 8.04 13.22
C ALA A 3 -2.09 7.15 12.48
N HIS A 4 -2.51 6.40 11.46
CA HIS A 4 -1.60 5.60 10.63
C HIS A 4 -0.60 6.47 9.85
N ALA A 5 -1.02 7.63 9.36
CA ALA A 5 -0.15 8.55 8.62
C ALA A 5 0.92 9.17 9.52
N LEU A 6 0.58 9.47 10.78
CA LEU A 6 1.46 10.14 11.73
C LEU A 6 2.29 9.17 12.59
N THR A 7 1.99 7.87 12.59
CA THR A 7 2.68 6.89 13.45
C THR A 7 4.18 6.81 13.19
N ALA A 8 4.63 7.00 11.94
CA ALA A 8 6.06 7.00 11.64
C ALA A 8 6.82 8.13 12.36
N ARG A 9 6.14 9.24 12.68
CA ARG A 9 6.71 10.38 13.43
C ARG A 9 6.99 10.08 14.90
N LEU A 10 6.45 8.98 15.43
CA LEU A 10 6.81 8.49 16.77
C LEU A 10 8.27 8.05 16.83
N LEU A 11 8.80 7.53 15.72
CA LEU A 11 10.13 6.94 15.64
C LEU A 11 11.14 7.89 14.98
N GLU A 12 10.67 8.67 14.02
CA GLU A 12 11.51 9.49 13.15
C GLU A 12 11.02 10.94 13.13
N ASN A 13 11.92 11.91 12.95
CA ASN A 13 11.52 13.31 12.83
C ASN A 13 11.19 13.65 11.36
N ILE A 14 9.96 13.36 10.94
CA ILE A 14 9.51 13.56 9.54
C ILE A 14 8.88 14.94 9.39
N GLU A 15 9.52 15.88 8.69
CA GLU A 15 8.99 17.23 8.50
C GLU A 15 7.75 17.26 7.57
N PHE A 16 6.79 18.15 7.86
CA PHE A 16 5.72 18.46 6.92
C PHE A 16 6.22 19.39 5.80
N PRO A 17 5.65 19.34 4.59
CA PRO A 17 4.66 18.37 4.12
C PRO A 17 5.31 17.07 3.60
N PHE A 18 4.64 15.93 3.78
CA PHE A 18 5.09 14.62 3.27
C PHE A 18 3.94 13.81 2.65
N LEU A 19 4.26 12.90 1.72
CA LEU A 19 3.28 11.97 1.18
C LEU A 19 3.11 10.77 2.11
N THR A 20 1.89 10.28 2.23
CA THR A 20 1.58 9.03 2.93
C THR A 20 0.83 8.08 2.00
N LEU A 21 1.24 6.81 1.98
CA LEU A 21 0.46 5.69 1.44
C LEU A 21 -0.06 4.85 2.62
N LEU A 22 -1.38 4.80 2.75
CA LEU A 22 -2.08 4.01 3.75
C LEU A 22 -2.66 2.77 3.07
N ALA A 23 -2.08 1.58 3.29
CA ALA A 23 -2.52 0.34 2.67
C ALA A 23 -2.81 -0.74 3.71
N SER A 24 -4.07 -1.11 3.87
CA SER A 24 -4.56 -2.12 4.80
C SER A 24 -5.49 -3.13 4.12
N GLY A 25 -6.12 -4.00 4.91
CA GLY A 25 -7.19 -4.89 4.45
C GLY A 25 -8.50 -4.17 4.11
N GLY A 26 -8.67 -2.91 4.50
CA GLY A 26 -9.89 -2.14 4.19
C GLY A 26 -9.67 -0.88 3.35
N HIS A 27 -8.44 -0.37 3.27
CA HIS A 27 -8.17 0.93 2.68
C HIS A 27 -6.90 0.91 1.84
N CYS A 28 -6.89 1.65 0.75
CA CYS A 28 -5.67 2.04 0.03
C CYS A 28 -5.79 3.50 -0.37
N GLN A 29 -5.12 4.39 0.36
CA GLN A 29 -5.21 5.83 0.15
C GLN A 29 -3.82 6.43 0.00
N ILE A 30 -3.68 7.37 -0.92
CA ILE A 30 -2.50 8.22 -1.03
C ILE A 30 -2.90 9.66 -0.77
N ALA A 31 -2.24 10.30 0.19
CA ALA A 31 -2.53 11.65 0.61
C ALA A 31 -1.25 12.44 0.85
N LEU A 32 -1.34 13.75 0.71
CA LEU A 32 -0.33 14.69 1.20
C LEU A 32 -0.72 15.14 2.60
N VAL A 33 0.18 14.99 3.56
CA VAL A 33 0.02 15.49 4.91
C VAL A 33 0.72 16.84 4.99
N LYS A 34 -0.05 17.94 5.03
CA LYS A 34 0.48 19.30 5.11
C LYS A 34 0.71 19.77 6.54
N SER A 35 -0.10 19.29 7.47
CA SER A 35 0.01 19.56 8.91
C SER A 35 -0.73 18.46 9.68
N LEU A 36 -0.85 18.63 11.00
CA LEU A 36 -1.63 17.73 11.86
C LEU A 36 -3.14 17.76 11.60
N GLU A 37 -3.65 18.79 10.94
CA GLU A 37 -5.09 18.97 10.65
C GLU A 37 -5.37 19.02 9.14
N GLU A 38 -4.36 19.25 8.31
CA GLU A 38 -4.52 19.40 6.87
C GLU A 38 -3.98 18.19 6.12
N PHE A 39 -4.90 17.34 5.68
CA PHE A 39 -4.67 16.22 4.80
C PHE A 39 -5.31 16.49 3.43
N LEU A 40 -4.58 16.22 2.36
CA LEU A 40 -5.07 16.34 0.99
C LEU A 40 -5.07 14.97 0.33
N LEU A 41 -6.24 14.37 0.16
CA LEU A 41 -6.40 13.05 -0.45
C LEU A 41 -6.16 13.16 -1.97
N LEU A 42 -5.18 12.43 -2.48
CA LEU A 42 -4.80 12.46 -3.90
C LEU A 42 -5.39 11.29 -4.68
N GLY A 43 -5.68 10.18 -4.00
CA GLY A 43 -6.34 9.03 -4.58
C GLY A 43 -6.70 7.97 -3.54
N THR A 44 -7.69 7.15 -3.89
CA THR A 44 -8.20 6.08 -3.02
C THR A 44 -8.47 4.79 -3.83
N SER A 45 -8.64 3.66 -3.15
CA SER A 45 -9.15 2.43 -3.76
C SER A 45 -10.63 2.56 -4.09
N SER A 46 -11.02 2.21 -5.31
CA SER A 46 -12.43 2.35 -5.75
C SER A 46 -13.36 1.24 -5.25
N HIS A 47 -12.85 0.02 -5.04
CA HIS A 47 -13.67 -1.16 -4.69
C HIS A 47 -13.01 -2.03 -3.63
N ASN A 48 -11.96 -2.75 -3.99
CA ASN A 48 -11.25 -3.65 -3.08
C ASN A 48 -9.95 -2.99 -2.61
N SER A 49 -9.59 -3.26 -1.36
CA SER A 49 -8.26 -2.93 -0.84
C SER A 49 -7.21 -3.94 -1.34
N PRO A 50 -5.91 -3.61 -1.30
CA PRO A 50 -4.85 -4.55 -1.63
C PRO A 50 -4.84 -5.75 -0.67
N GLY A 51 -5.06 -5.54 0.63
CA GLY A 51 -5.07 -6.64 1.60
C GLY A 51 -6.22 -7.63 1.35
N GLU A 52 -7.42 -7.12 1.04
CA GLU A 52 -8.57 -7.96 0.73
C GLU A 52 -8.33 -8.83 -0.52
N VAL A 53 -7.71 -8.26 -1.55
CA VAL A 53 -7.41 -9.03 -2.76
C VAL A 53 -6.31 -10.06 -2.51
N LEU A 54 -5.28 -9.75 -1.74
CA LEU A 54 -4.28 -10.74 -1.31
C LEU A 54 -4.95 -11.91 -0.58
N ASP A 55 -5.87 -11.64 0.34
CA ASP A 55 -6.61 -12.67 1.07
C ASP A 55 -7.52 -13.50 0.15
N LYS A 56 -8.19 -12.87 -0.82
CA LYS A 56 -9.01 -13.57 -1.81
C LYS A 56 -8.18 -14.50 -2.68
N VAL A 57 -7.01 -14.03 -3.16
CA VAL A 57 -6.13 -14.85 -4.01
C VAL A 57 -5.50 -15.99 -3.21
N ALA A 58 -5.04 -15.74 -1.98
CA ALA A 58 -4.52 -16.78 -1.10
C ALA A 58 -5.55 -17.90 -0.85
N ARG A 59 -6.81 -17.52 -0.62
CA ARG A 59 -7.92 -18.46 -0.49
C ARG A 59 -8.19 -19.23 -1.77
N ARG A 60 -8.17 -18.57 -2.94
CA ARG A 60 -8.39 -19.21 -4.25
C ARG A 60 -7.29 -20.22 -4.59
N LEU A 61 -6.05 -19.91 -4.22
CA LEU A 61 -4.89 -20.81 -4.30
C LEU A 61 -4.90 -21.92 -3.23
N LYS A 62 -5.84 -21.88 -2.28
CA LYS A 62 -5.96 -22.84 -1.18
C LYS A 62 -4.68 -22.94 -0.34
N LEU A 63 -3.94 -21.83 -0.20
CA LEU A 63 -2.64 -21.83 0.48
C LEU A 63 -2.72 -22.34 1.93
N GLN A 64 -3.85 -22.13 2.60
CA GLN A 64 -4.09 -22.65 3.97
C GLN A 64 -4.00 -24.19 4.06
N ASN A 65 -4.12 -24.91 2.94
CA ASN A 65 -3.99 -26.37 2.90
C ASN A 65 -2.51 -26.81 2.93
N LEU A 66 -1.57 -25.89 2.69
CA LEU A 66 -0.14 -26.14 2.81
C LEU A 66 0.27 -26.07 4.30
N PRO A 67 0.99 -27.08 4.82
CA PRO A 67 1.47 -27.09 6.20
C PRO A 67 2.28 -25.86 6.59
N GLU A 68 2.96 -25.22 5.64
CA GLU A 68 3.77 -24.03 5.88
C GLU A 68 2.93 -22.76 6.01
N CYS A 69 1.69 -22.74 5.51
CA CYS A 69 0.86 -21.53 5.40
C CYS A 69 -0.41 -21.57 6.27
N TYR A 70 -0.70 -22.67 6.97
CA TYR A 70 -2.02 -22.86 7.63
C TYR A 70 -2.37 -21.82 8.72
N GLU A 71 -1.37 -21.25 9.42
CA GLU A 71 -1.57 -20.19 10.42
C GLU A 71 -1.36 -18.78 9.88
N MET A 72 -0.96 -18.65 8.62
CA MET A 72 -0.66 -17.36 8.01
C MET A 72 -1.95 -16.66 7.57
N SER A 73 -1.99 -15.34 7.72
CA SER A 73 -2.98 -14.54 6.98
C SER A 73 -2.72 -14.65 5.48
N GLY A 74 -3.72 -14.36 4.64
CA GLY A 74 -3.58 -14.51 3.20
C GLY A 74 -2.45 -13.68 2.61
N GLY A 75 -2.33 -12.41 3.03
CA GLY A 75 -1.19 -11.56 2.67
C GLY A 75 0.18 -12.14 3.06
N GLN A 76 0.29 -12.76 4.25
CA GLN A 76 1.53 -13.41 4.70
C GLN A 76 1.84 -14.68 3.89
N ALA A 77 0.82 -15.49 3.60
CA ALA A 77 0.97 -16.71 2.80
C ALA A 77 1.42 -16.39 1.37
N ILE A 78 0.84 -15.37 0.73
CA ILE A 78 1.27 -14.89 -0.59
C ILE A 78 2.74 -14.47 -0.55
N GLU A 79 3.15 -13.68 0.44
CA GLU A 79 4.54 -13.24 0.58
C GLU A 79 5.50 -14.41 0.81
N PHE A 80 5.11 -15.38 1.64
CA PHE A 80 5.89 -16.56 1.90
C PHE A 80 6.12 -17.37 0.62
N MET A 81 5.06 -17.66 -0.13
CA MET A 81 5.12 -18.41 -1.39
C MET A 81 5.89 -17.67 -2.49
N ALA A 82 5.78 -16.34 -2.54
CA ALA A 82 6.44 -15.51 -3.53
C ALA A 82 7.98 -15.54 -3.45
N LYS A 83 8.57 -15.91 -2.30
CA LYS A 83 10.04 -15.95 -2.12
C LYS A 83 10.75 -16.90 -3.08
N ASP A 84 10.06 -17.95 -3.48
CA ASP A 84 10.58 -19.02 -4.33
C ASP A 84 9.98 -18.98 -5.75
N GLY A 85 9.22 -17.95 -6.10
CA GLY A 85 8.60 -17.79 -7.41
C GLY A 85 9.33 -16.80 -8.30
N ASP A 86 9.08 -16.87 -9.60
CA ASP A 86 9.50 -15.89 -10.59
C ASP A 86 8.50 -14.72 -10.65
N PRO A 87 8.89 -13.49 -10.27
CA PRO A 87 8.02 -12.31 -10.33
C PRO A 87 7.65 -11.87 -11.75
N LEU A 88 8.29 -12.43 -12.79
CA LEU A 88 8.05 -12.11 -14.20
C LEU A 88 7.29 -13.21 -14.96
N ALA A 89 6.93 -14.31 -14.30
CA ALA A 89 6.22 -15.42 -14.93
C ALA A 89 4.85 -15.01 -15.49
N TYR A 90 4.13 -14.13 -14.78
CA TYR A 90 2.82 -13.63 -15.21
C TYR A 90 2.78 -12.10 -15.24
N SER A 91 2.27 -11.56 -16.35
CA SER A 91 2.05 -10.12 -16.49
C SER A 91 0.65 -9.75 -16.01
N PHE A 92 0.53 -9.41 -14.72
CA PHE A 92 -0.72 -8.97 -14.15
C PHE A 92 -1.20 -7.66 -14.81
N PRO A 93 -2.52 -7.48 -15.03
CA PRO A 93 -3.06 -6.25 -15.58
C PRO A 93 -3.12 -5.16 -14.50
N TYR A 94 -2.12 -4.28 -14.46
CA TYR A 94 -2.19 -3.04 -13.69
C TYR A 94 -2.58 -1.89 -14.62
N SER A 95 -3.75 -1.29 -14.38
CA SER A 95 -4.42 -0.30 -15.26
C SER A 95 -3.70 1.06 -15.34
N LEU A 96 -2.45 1.09 -15.79
CA LEU A 96 -1.66 2.33 -15.90
C LEU A 96 -2.07 3.19 -17.10
N THR A 97 -2.62 2.58 -18.14
CA THR A 97 -2.73 3.18 -19.48
C THR A 97 -3.99 4.00 -19.69
N HIS A 98 -5.10 3.72 -18.98
CA HIS A 98 -6.38 4.38 -19.25
C HIS A 98 -6.70 5.54 -18.31
N HIS A 99 -6.22 5.51 -17.06
CA HIS A 99 -6.56 6.51 -16.05
C HIS A 99 -5.32 7.20 -15.50
N ARG A 100 -5.21 8.50 -15.80
CA ARG A 100 -4.13 9.37 -15.36
C ARG A 100 -4.39 9.99 -13.99
N ASP A 101 -4.92 9.22 -13.06
CA ASP A 101 -5.16 9.59 -11.66
C ASP A 101 -4.23 8.85 -10.68
N CYS A 102 -4.38 9.15 -9.39
CA CYS A 102 -3.70 8.45 -8.29
C CYS A 102 -4.58 7.36 -7.65
N ASN A 103 -5.69 6.96 -8.28
CA ASN A 103 -6.60 5.96 -7.71
C ASN A 103 -6.05 4.54 -7.86
N PHE A 104 -6.43 3.68 -6.91
CA PHE A 104 -6.00 2.29 -6.90
C PHE A 104 -7.15 1.37 -7.34
N SER A 105 -6.86 0.49 -8.30
CA SER A 105 -7.76 -0.59 -8.70
C SER A 105 -7.04 -1.92 -8.61
N PHE A 106 -7.53 -2.81 -7.75
CA PHE A 106 -6.99 -4.15 -7.54
C PHE A 106 -7.91 -5.26 -8.09
N SER A 107 -9.09 -4.91 -8.62
CA SER A 107 -10.06 -5.89 -9.13
C SER A 107 -9.52 -6.68 -10.32
N GLY A 108 -8.78 -6.02 -11.22
CA GLY A 108 -8.11 -6.68 -12.34
C GLY A 108 -7.13 -7.77 -11.91
N PHE A 109 -6.45 -7.58 -10.77
CA PHE A 109 -5.56 -8.58 -10.20
C PHE A 109 -6.31 -9.80 -9.69
N THR A 110 -7.45 -9.60 -9.02
CA THR A 110 -8.30 -10.71 -8.56
C THR A 110 -8.79 -11.52 -9.74
N SER A 111 -9.38 -10.87 -10.75
CA SER A 111 -9.94 -11.58 -11.91
C SER A 111 -8.88 -12.31 -12.70
N PHE A 112 -7.71 -11.69 -12.88
CA PHE A 112 -6.59 -12.33 -13.58
C PHE A 112 -6.08 -13.55 -12.79
N ALA A 113 -5.78 -13.40 -11.50
CA ALA A 113 -5.31 -14.50 -10.67
C ALA A 113 -6.31 -15.66 -10.67
N THR A 114 -7.59 -15.40 -10.44
CA THR A 114 -8.62 -16.45 -10.43
C THR A 114 -8.66 -17.21 -11.75
N LYS A 115 -8.65 -16.51 -12.88
CA LYS A 115 -8.67 -17.13 -14.20
C LYS A 115 -7.41 -17.95 -14.48
N THR A 116 -6.24 -17.45 -14.11
CA THR A 116 -4.97 -18.18 -14.24
C THR A 116 -5.00 -19.46 -13.43
N ILE A 117 -5.46 -19.39 -12.17
CA ILE A 117 -5.58 -20.56 -11.29
C ILE A 117 -6.57 -21.58 -11.87
N GLU A 118 -7.73 -21.16 -12.35
CA GLU A 118 -8.72 -22.04 -12.99
C GLU A 118 -8.13 -22.78 -14.19
N THR A 119 -7.41 -22.05 -15.06
CA THR A 119 -6.80 -22.64 -16.25
C THR A 119 -5.76 -23.70 -15.89
N GLU A 120 -4.97 -23.45 -14.85
CA GLU A 120 -3.92 -24.38 -14.41
C GLU A 120 -4.46 -25.56 -13.60
N GLU A 121 -5.54 -25.38 -12.84
CA GLU A 121 -6.23 -26.51 -12.20
C GLU A 121 -6.74 -27.50 -13.25
N GLU A 122 -7.28 -27.01 -14.37
CA GLU A 122 -7.70 -27.85 -15.51
C GLU A 122 -6.51 -28.49 -16.25
N GLU A 123 -5.46 -27.72 -16.53
CA GLU A 123 -4.28 -28.21 -17.28
C GLU A 123 -3.49 -29.29 -16.54
N TYR A 124 -3.34 -29.14 -15.22
CA TYR A 124 -2.57 -30.05 -14.38
C TYR A 124 -3.43 -31.10 -13.64
N ASP A 125 -4.74 -31.16 -13.92
CA ASP A 125 -5.71 -32.05 -13.24
C ASP A 125 -5.57 -31.99 -11.70
N VAL A 126 -5.52 -30.76 -11.16
CA VAL A 126 -5.26 -30.52 -9.74
C VAL A 126 -6.49 -30.92 -8.92
N PRO A 127 -6.32 -31.70 -7.84
CA PRO A 127 -7.46 -32.12 -7.02
C PRO A 127 -8.18 -30.91 -6.37
N PRO A 128 -9.45 -31.06 -5.96
CA PRO A 128 -10.24 -29.95 -5.43
C PRO A 128 -9.63 -29.22 -4.24
N ASP A 129 -8.83 -29.89 -3.42
CA ASP A 129 -8.10 -29.35 -2.26
C ASP A 129 -6.61 -29.07 -2.56
N GLY A 130 -6.16 -29.36 -3.78
CA GLY A 130 -4.79 -29.16 -4.24
C GLY A 130 -4.46 -27.71 -4.59
N VAL A 131 -3.17 -27.40 -4.50
CA VAL A 131 -2.56 -26.13 -4.91
C VAL A 131 -1.90 -26.34 -6.27
N VAL A 132 -2.07 -25.38 -7.18
CA VAL A 132 -1.41 -25.41 -8.51
C VAL A 132 0.12 -25.38 -8.38
N PRO A 133 0.88 -26.08 -9.25
CA PRO A 133 2.34 -26.17 -9.14
C PRO A 133 3.06 -24.82 -9.27
N THR A 134 2.46 -23.91 -10.02
CA THR A 134 2.84 -22.52 -10.35
C THR A 134 2.43 -21.51 -9.28
N ALA A 135 1.87 -21.93 -8.14
CA ALA A 135 1.35 -21.02 -7.11
C ALA A 135 2.40 -20.01 -6.62
N LYS A 136 3.67 -20.44 -6.52
CA LYS A 136 4.80 -19.57 -6.15
C LYS A 136 4.99 -18.42 -7.16
N ASP A 137 4.96 -18.74 -8.44
CA ASP A 137 5.11 -17.78 -9.54
C ASP A 137 3.92 -16.81 -9.63
N ILE A 138 2.70 -17.31 -9.41
CA ILE A 138 1.50 -16.48 -9.30
C ILE A 138 1.64 -15.50 -8.13
N CYS A 139 2.07 -15.96 -6.96
CA CYS A 139 2.27 -15.12 -5.78
C CYS A 139 3.34 -14.04 -6.03
N ALA A 140 4.49 -14.43 -6.60
CA ALA A 140 5.57 -13.52 -6.93
C ALA A 140 5.15 -12.45 -7.95
N SER A 141 4.50 -12.89 -9.03
CA SER A 141 4.01 -12.01 -10.10
C SER A 141 2.90 -11.06 -9.60
N LEU A 142 2.05 -11.52 -8.67
CA LEU A 142 1.02 -10.70 -8.04
C LEU A 142 1.64 -9.55 -7.22
N LEU A 143 2.61 -9.86 -6.34
CA LEU A 143 3.30 -8.84 -5.54
C LEU A 143 4.10 -7.88 -6.41
N HIS A 144 4.70 -8.38 -7.49
CA HIS A 144 5.39 -7.56 -8.48
C HIS A 144 4.45 -6.53 -9.14
N GLY A 145 3.31 -6.99 -9.63
CA GLY A 145 2.31 -6.10 -10.22
C GLY A 145 1.72 -5.10 -9.21
N TYR A 146 1.56 -5.50 -7.94
CA TYR A 146 1.15 -4.59 -6.86
C TYR A 146 2.15 -3.47 -6.65
N ALA A 147 3.43 -3.83 -6.52
CA ALA A 147 4.51 -2.87 -6.37
C ALA A 147 4.54 -1.89 -7.55
N LEU A 148 4.49 -2.38 -8.79
CA LEU A 148 4.47 -1.55 -9.99
C LEU A 148 3.28 -0.58 -10.02
N HIS A 149 2.09 -1.07 -9.70
CA HIS A 149 0.89 -0.24 -9.64
C HIS A 149 1.00 0.84 -8.57
N MET A 150 1.42 0.49 -7.35
CA MET A 150 1.59 1.44 -6.25
C MET A 150 2.65 2.49 -6.57
N MET A 151 3.81 2.06 -7.06
CA MET A 151 4.91 2.95 -7.45
C MET A 151 4.46 3.97 -8.50
N HIS A 152 3.70 3.56 -9.50
CA HIS A 152 3.21 4.47 -10.53
C HIS A 152 2.26 5.54 -9.99
N ARG A 153 1.39 5.19 -9.02
CA ARG A 153 0.48 6.15 -8.36
C ARG A 153 1.25 7.09 -7.43
N ILE A 154 2.22 6.59 -6.68
CA ILE A 154 3.07 7.40 -5.81
C ILE A 154 3.92 8.39 -6.61
N HIS A 155 4.58 7.94 -7.67
CA HIS A 155 5.40 8.82 -8.51
C HIS A 155 4.54 9.93 -9.14
N ARG A 156 3.32 9.61 -9.58
CA ARG A 156 2.35 10.63 -10.04
C ARG A 156 2.01 11.64 -8.94
N ALA A 157 1.77 11.18 -7.72
CA ALA A 157 1.46 12.04 -6.59
C ALA A 157 2.60 13.01 -6.28
N PHE A 158 3.85 12.54 -6.30
CA PHE A 158 5.03 13.42 -6.17
C PHE A 158 5.03 14.52 -7.24
N ILE A 159 4.92 14.16 -8.52
CA ILE A 159 4.91 15.14 -9.63
C ILE A 159 3.74 16.12 -9.49
N PHE A 160 2.56 15.65 -9.10
CA PHE A 160 1.38 16.50 -8.91
C PHE A 160 1.63 17.54 -7.81
N CYS A 161 2.12 17.10 -6.65
CA CYS A 161 2.39 17.98 -5.52
C CYS A 161 3.51 18.97 -5.82
N GLU A 162 4.58 18.54 -6.52
CA GLU A 162 5.65 19.44 -7.00
C GLU A 162 5.10 20.51 -7.96
N THR A 163 4.30 20.11 -8.96
CA THR A 163 3.71 21.02 -9.95
C THR A 163 2.79 22.07 -9.31
N LYS A 164 2.14 21.69 -8.20
CA LYS A 164 1.24 22.57 -7.43
C LYS A 164 1.96 23.35 -6.31
N ASN A 165 3.29 23.22 -6.18
CA ASN A 165 4.10 23.79 -5.09
C ASN A 165 3.57 23.40 -3.70
N LEU A 166 3.08 22.16 -3.56
CA LEU A 166 2.57 21.61 -2.31
C LEU A 166 3.63 20.82 -1.52
N LEU A 167 4.76 20.49 -2.14
CA LEU A 167 5.91 19.83 -1.53
C LEU A 167 7.13 20.75 -1.54
N ASN A 168 8.01 20.56 -0.55
CA ASN A 168 9.34 21.16 -0.57
C ASN A 168 10.19 20.36 -1.58
N SER A 169 10.56 20.99 -2.70
CA SER A 169 11.31 20.33 -3.77
C SER A 169 12.63 19.69 -3.30
N ASP A 170 13.23 20.24 -2.24
CA ASP A 170 14.51 19.77 -1.69
C ASP A 170 14.35 18.64 -0.66
N LYS A 171 13.14 18.38 -0.17
CA LYS A 171 12.86 17.39 0.88
C LYS A 171 11.55 16.65 0.59
N ARG A 172 11.67 15.56 -0.16
CA ARG A 172 10.56 14.65 -0.44
C ARG A 172 10.59 13.49 0.52
N SER A 173 9.45 13.14 1.08
CA SER A 173 9.33 12.01 1.99
C SER A 173 8.05 11.23 1.69
N LEU A 174 8.15 9.90 1.75
CA LEU A 174 7.02 8.97 1.71
C LEU A 174 6.94 8.21 3.03
N VAL A 175 5.78 8.27 3.68
CA VAL A 175 5.41 7.37 4.76
C VAL A 175 4.55 6.24 4.20
N PHE A 176 4.91 4.98 4.48
CA PHE A 176 4.12 3.81 4.11
C PHE A 176 3.66 3.07 5.36
N SER A 177 2.36 3.00 5.60
CA SER A 177 1.77 2.36 6.78
C SER A 177 0.47 1.60 6.45
N GLY A 178 -0.04 0.84 7.43
CA GLY A 178 -1.13 -0.11 7.26
C GLY A 178 -0.65 -1.56 7.15
N GLY A 179 -1.57 -2.52 7.27
CA GLY A 179 -1.22 -3.96 7.31
C GLY A 179 -0.44 -4.46 6.09
N VAL A 180 -0.66 -3.90 4.90
CA VAL A 180 0.09 -4.27 3.68
C VAL A 180 1.51 -3.74 3.71
N ALA A 181 1.80 -2.71 4.52
CA ALA A 181 3.17 -2.22 4.73
C ALA A 181 4.07 -3.20 5.49
N CYS A 182 3.51 -4.26 6.07
CA CYS A 182 4.26 -5.38 6.62
C CYS A 182 4.88 -6.28 5.54
N ASN A 183 4.41 -6.19 4.28
CA ASN A 183 4.95 -6.97 3.18
C ASN A 183 6.34 -6.44 2.76
N THR A 184 7.35 -7.29 2.93
CA THR A 184 8.76 -6.95 2.71
C THR A 184 9.05 -6.66 1.24
N TYR A 185 8.45 -7.44 0.32
CA TYR A 185 8.63 -7.24 -1.12
C TYR A 185 8.15 -5.84 -1.54
N ILE A 186 6.93 -5.46 -1.16
CA ILE A 186 6.37 -4.13 -1.47
C ILE A 186 7.19 -3.04 -0.77
N ARG A 187 7.55 -3.23 0.50
CA ARG A 187 8.37 -2.29 1.27
C ARG A 187 9.71 -1.99 0.58
N ILE A 188 10.43 -3.02 0.14
CA ILE A 188 11.71 -2.86 -0.56
C ILE A 188 11.51 -2.16 -1.91
N ALA A 189 10.49 -2.55 -2.69
CA ALA A 189 10.19 -1.92 -3.96
C ALA A 189 9.93 -0.41 -3.82
N LEU A 190 9.10 -0.02 -2.83
CA LEU A 190 8.82 1.39 -2.57
C LEU A 190 10.04 2.15 -2.05
N LYS A 191 10.86 1.52 -1.18
CA LYS A 191 12.13 2.09 -0.72
C LYS A 191 13.08 2.38 -1.88
N ASN A 192 13.25 1.42 -2.80
CA ASN A 192 14.12 1.56 -3.96
C ASN A 192 13.60 2.64 -4.92
N MET A 193 12.28 2.74 -5.11
CA MET A 193 11.68 3.84 -5.87
C MET A 193 11.97 5.20 -5.22
N CYS A 194 11.75 5.33 -3.91
CA CYS A 194 12.01 6.57 -3.19
C CYS A 194 13.48 6.99 -3.33
N ALA A 195 14.43 6.06 -3.19
CA ALA A 195 15.84 6.32 -3.44
C ALA A 195 16.10 6.82 -4.87
N ALA A 196 15.52 6.17 -5.89
CA ALA A 196 15.63 6.59 -7.29
C ALA A 196 15.00 7.96 -7.57
N LEU A 197 14.01 8.36 -6.77
CA LEU A 197 13.35 9.66 -6.82
C LEU A 197 14.01 10.69 -5.89
N ASN A 198 15.16 10.41 -5.26
CA ASN A 198 15.75 11.27 -4.22
C ASN A 198 14.69 11.73 -3.19
N ALA A 199 13.94 10.76 -2.66
CA ALA A 199 12.95 10.93 -1.61
C ALA A 199 13.30 10.01 -0.44
N GLU A 200 13.06 10.48 0.78
CA GLU A 200 13.17 9.68 1.98
C GLU A 200 12.00 8.71 2.08
N PHE A 201 12.26 7.53 2.63
CA PHE A 201 11.27 6.48 2.82
C PHE A 201 11.16 6.10 4.29
N TYR A 202 9.96 6.19 4.81
CA TYR A 202 9.63 5.89 6.20
C TYR A 202 8.55 4.81 6.24
N CYS A 203 8.81 3.74 6.97
CA CYS A 203 7.83 2.66 7.16
C CYS A 203 7.94 2.17 8.60
N PRO A 204 6.88 2.29 9.43
CA PRO A 204 6.91 1.80 10.79
C PRO A 204 7.22 0.29 10.86
N PRO A 205 7.72 -0.21 12.00
CA PRO A 205 7.83 -1.64 12.23
C PRO A 205 6.43 -2.29 12.19
N PRO A 206 6.33 -3.58 11.83
CA PRO A 206 5.04 -4.28 11.68
C PRO A 206 4.06 -4.09 12.84
N ARG A 207 4.56 -4.11 14.09
CA ARG A 207 3.75 -3.91 15.31
C ARG A 207 3.04 -2.54 15.37
N LEU A 208 3.53 -1.55 14.64
CA LEU A 208 2.97 -0.21 14.56
C LEU A 208 2.21 0.05 13.24
N CYS A 209 2.32 -0.85 12.25
CA CYS A 209 1.61 -0.73 10.97
C CYS A 209 0.16 -1.22 11.02
N THR A 210 -0.16 -2.15 11.91
CA THR A 210 -1.54 -2.64 12.12
C THR A 210 -2.28 -1.77 13.14
N ASP A 211 -3.61 -1.86 13.17
CA ASP A 211 -4.42 -1.08 14.13
C ASP A 211 -4.00 -1.37 15.58
N ASN A 212 -3.61 -0.32 16.31
CA ASN A 212 -3.16 -0.42 17.70
C ASN A 212 -3.46 0.87 18.49
N GLY A 213 -3.43 0.79 19.83
CA GLY A 213 -3.70 1.96 20.68
C GLY A 213 -2.57 3.02 20.69
N ILE A 214 -1.34 2.62 20.34
CA ILE A 214 -0.16 3.50 20.38
C ILE A 214 -0.28 4.58 19.30
N MET A 215 -0.70 4.22 18.09
CA MET A 215 -0.91 5.20 17.02
C MET A 215 -1.96 6.26 17.39
N ILE A 216 -3.02 5.86 18.09
CA ILE A 216 -4.09 6.76 18.53
C ILE A 216 -3.56 7.71 19.61
N ALA A 217 -2.85 7.17 20.60
CA ALA A 217 -2.23 7.97 21.65
C ALA A 217 -1.19 8.95 21.07
N TRP A 218 -0.36 8.52 20.12
CA TRP A 218 0.64 9.38 19.49
C TRP A 218 0.00 10.52 18.69
N ASN A 219 -1.04 10.23 17.90
CA ASN A 219 -1.79 11.27 17.20
C ASN A 219 -2.32 12.34 18.18
N GLY A 220 -2.88 11.91 19.31
CA GLY A 220 -3.32 12.81 20.37
C GLY A 220 -2.18 13.62 21.00
N VAL A 221 -1.00 13.01 21.22
CA VAL A 221 0.18 13.70 21.75
C VAL A 221 0.70 14.77 20.80
N GLU A 222 0.73 14.50 19.49
CA GLU A 222 1.12 15.48 18.46
C GLU A 222 0.17 16.66 18.45
N LYS A 223 -1.15 16.40 18.41
CA LYS A 223 -2.19 17.42 18.46
C LYS A 223 -2.12 18.26 19.75
N LEU A 224 -1.92 17.61 20.90
CA LEU A 224 -1.75 18.27 22.20
C LEU A 224 -0.53 19.19 22.25
N LYS A 225 0.62 18.73 21.74
CA LYS A 225 1.84 19.55 21.68
C LYS A 225 1.70 20.76 20.77
N ALA A 226 0.95 20.62 19.68
CA ALA A 226 0.68 21.71 18.74
C ALA A 226 -0.47 22.63 19.19
N GLY A 227 -1.25 22.23 20.19
CA GLY A 227 -2.40 23.01 20.68
C GLY A 227 -3.58 23.04 19.70
N VAL A 228 -3.71 22.01 18.85
CA VAL A 228 -4.73 21.91 17.80
C VAL A 228 -5.68 20.75 18.07
N ASP A 229 -6.92 20.85 17.60
CA ASP A 229 -7.95 19.79 17.73
C ASP A 229 -8.08 19.22 19.17
N ILE A 230 -8.05 20.10 20.18
CA ILE A 230 -8.17 19.74 21.60
C ILE A 230 -9.60 19.95 22.09
N CYS A 231 -10.27 18.85 22.44
CA CYS A 231 -11.59 18.89 23.05
C CYS A 231 -11.48 18.78 24.58
N SER A 232 -11.97 19.80 25.30
CA SER A 232 -12.06 19.80 26.77
C SER A 232 -13.37 19.20 27.31
N ASN A 233 -14.39 19.07 26.46
CA ASN A 233 -15.69 18.50 26.83
C ASN A 233 -15.90 17.13 26.17
N PHE A 234 -15.41 16.06 26.79
CA PHE A 234 -15.56 14.70 26.25
C PHE A 234 -17.02 14.31 25.94
N LYS A 235 -18.00 14.83 26.69
CA LYS A 235 -19.42 14.52 26.48
C LYS A 235 -19.99 15.07 25.17
N SER A 236 -19.33 16.02 24.51
CA SER A 236 -19.75 16.53 23.21
C SER A 236 -19.22 15.73 22.03
N ILE A 237 -18.26 14.81 22.25
CA ILE A 237 -17.69 13.99 21.19
C ILE A 237 -18.65 12.84 20.88
N LYS A 238 -19.02 12.70 19.60
CA LYS A 238 -19.83 11.57 19.11
C LYS A 238 -18.99 10.72 18.16
N PRO A 239 -19.09 9.38 18.23
CA PRO A 239 -18.47 8.52 17.23
C PRO A 239 -19.06 8.82 15.84
N GLU A 240 -18.19 9.03 14.86
CA GLU A 240 -18.55 9.21 13.46
C GLU A 240 -18.12 7.95 12.68
N PRO A 241 -19.06 7.20 12.09
CA PRO A 241 -18.73 5.97 11.36
C PRO A 241 -18.04 6.27 10.02
N ASP A 242 -18.31 7.43 9.43
CA ASP A 242 -17.68 7.91 8.20
C ASP A 242 -16.87 9.16 8.53
N CYS A 243 -15.54 9.02 8.50
CA CYS A 243 -14.59 10.07 8.82
C CYS A 243 -13.55 10.12 7.68
N PRO A 244 -13.82 10.90 6.62
CA PRO A 244 -12.95 10.95 5.44
C PRO A 244 -11.59 11.58 5.77
N LEU A 245 -10.56 11.15 5.05
CA LEU A 245 -9.21 11.68 5.23
C LEU A 245 -9.06 13.02 4.50
N GLY A 246 -9.32 14.11 5.21
CA GLY A 246 -9.07 15.47 4.74
C GLY A 246 -9.82 15.87 3.46
N THR A 247 -9.25 16.81 2.71
CA THR A 247 -9.86 17.36 1.49
C THR A 247 -9.52 16.51 0.27
N ASP A 248 -10.52 16.13 -0.52
CA ASP A 248 -10.32 15.34 -1.73
C ASP A 248 -9.86 16.19 -2.93
N LEU A 249 -8.65 15.90 -3.42
CA LEU A 249 -8.04 16.48 -4.62
C LEU A 249 -7.92 15.48 -5.79
N SER A 250 -8.49 14.28 -5.68
CA SER A 250 -8.37 13.21 -6.69
C SER A 250 -8.85 13.66 -8.08
N GLU A 251 -9.88 14.50 -8.13
CA GLU A 251 -10.39 15.11 -9.36
C GLU A 251 -9.42 16.10 -9.98
N GLU A 252 -8.69 16.88 -9.17
CA GLU A 252 -7.64 17.76 -9.66
C GLU A 252 -6.44 16.99 -10.20
N VAL A 253 -6.04 15.92 -9.50
CA VAL A 253 -4.99 15.01 -9.94
C VAL A 253 -5.35 14.41 -11.30
N ARG A 254 -6.60 13.96 -11.47
CA ARG A 254 -7.11 13.43 -12.73
C ARG A 254 -7.06 14.47 -13.85
N LYS A 255 -7.52 15.70 -13.58
CA LYS A 255 -7.49 16.81 -14.55
C LYS A 255 -6.08 17.19 -14.97
N ALA A 256 -5.10 17.12 -14.06
CA ALA A 256 -3.70 17.39 -14.37
C ALA A 256 -3.10 16.41 -15.41
N SER A 257 -3.67 15.21 -15.56
CA SER A 257 -3.36 14.27 -16.64
C SER A 257 -1.86 13.97 -16.80
N ILE A 258 -1.15 13.91 -15.68
CA ILE A 258 0.31 13.78 -15.59
C ILE A 258 0.76 12.47 -16.25
N LYS A 259 1.86 12.49 -17.00
CA LYS A 259 2.48 11.26 -17.51
C LYS A 259 3.63 10.88 -16.58
N VAL A 260 3.66 9.61 -16.17
CA VAL A 260 4.73 9.07 -15.34
C VAL A 260 5.63 8.21 -16.21
N LYS A 261 6.94 8.44 -16.12
CA LYS A 261 7.95 7.55 -16.67
C LYS A 261 8.61 6.85 -15.49
N MET A 262 8.39 5.55 -15.35
CA MET A 262 8.97 4.79 -14.26
C MET A 262 10.51 4.83 -14.35
N PRO A 263 11.22 5.16 -13.25
CA PRO A 263 12.66 5.00 -13.22
C PRO A 263 13.01 3.51 -13.35
N LYS A 264 14.22 3.21 -13.85
CA LYS A 264 14.73 1.84 -13.80
C LYS A 264 15.00 1.52 -12.34
N ILE A 265 14.15 0.69 -11.75
CA ILE A 265 14.28 0.24 -10.36
C ILE A 265 14.64 -1.23 -10.41
N ASP A 266 15.72 -1.60 -9.72
CA ASP A 266 15.97 -3.00 -9.46
C ASP A 266 15.00 -3.48 -8.37
N LEU A 267 14.13 -4.40 -8.77
CA LEU A 267 13.13 -5.03 -7.90
C LEU A 267 13.61 -6.40 -7.41
N GLN A 268 14.86 -6.77 -7.69
CA GLN A 268 15.47 -7.93 -7.07
C GLN A 268 15.57 -7.68 -5.57
N VAL A 269 14.74 -8.42 -4.82
CA VAL A 269 14.92 -8.56 -3.39
C VAL A 269 16.17 -9.40 -3.22
N GLU A 270 17.30 -8.76 -2.88
CA GLU A 270 18.44 -9.51 -2.36
C GLU A 270 17.91 -10.42 -1.25
N LYS A 271 18.32 -11.69 -1.26
CA LYS A 271 17.99 -12.66 -0.19
C LYS A 271 18.72 -12.25 1.10
N GLU A 272 18.49 -11.04 1.60
CA GLU A 272 18.93 -10.64 2.93
C GLU A 272 18.14 -11.48 3.94
N LYS A 273 18.90 -12.18 4.78
CA LYS A 273 18.39 -12.96 5.90
C LYS A 273 17.60 -12.04 6.81
N VAL A 274 16.27 -12.12 6.71
CA VAL A 274 15.35 -11.54 7.69
C VAL A 274 15.64 -12.20 9.04
N LEU A 275 16.23 -11.43 9.96
CA LEU A 275 16.37 -11.75 11.39
C LEU A 275 15.10 -11.31 12.14
#